data_AF-A0A085YZ36-F1
#
_entry.id   AF-A0A085YZ36-F1
#
_cell.length_a   1.000
_cell.length_b   1.000
_cell.length_c   1.000
_cell.angle_alpha   90.00
_cell.angle_beta   90.00
_cell.angle_gamma   90.00
#
_symmetry.space_group_name_H-M   'P 1'
#
loop_
_entity.id
_entity.type
_entity.pdbx_description
1 polymer ?
#
loop_
_entity_poly.entity_id
_entity_poly.type
_entity_poly.pdbx_seq_one_letter_code
_entity_poly.pdbx_strand_id
1 'polypeptide(L)'
;MKKILTLSVILLSLMTYSQINIPATSPKGTLTTQTNQKIEYKNLKYEKGKVIYINANTNQEEFLYDNSLKSIQEDGGAVVSASGENTEAAVSIVEKPENVKLTSKKDIKNYLLQQNNVEYKRGRTLNNVGTAFVVGGAACFVAGGISNLSSANKTYAYGEEPKGSPVPLIIGLIGAGAGVVLKLMGHSQMKNAVESYKNADSRKFTPTYYVLNNKNGVGFMMKF
;
A
#
# COMPACT_ATOMS: atom_id res chain seq x y z
N MET A 1 -22.72 -8.55 34.22
CA MET A 1 -23.27 -8.91 32.89
C MET A 1 -23.34 -7.74 31.91
N LYS A 2 -23.72 -6.52 32.32
CA LYS A 2 -23.85 -5.35 31.41
C LYS A 2 -22.57 -4.99 30.61
N LYS A 3 -21.38 -5.19 31.17
CA LYS A 3 -20.09 -4.88 30.52
C LYS A 3 -19.70 -5.84 29.38
N ILE A 4 -20.14 -7.10 29.45
CA ILE A 4 -19.88 -8.12 28.41
C ILE A 4 -20.81 -7.86 27.22
N LEU A 5 -22.06 -7.47 27.49
CA LEU A 5 -23.02 -7.07 26.45
C LEU A 5 -22.53 -5.84 25.66
N THR A 6 -22.01 -4.82 26.32
CA THR A 6 -21.43 -3.64 25.63
C THR A 6 -20.21 -3.99 24.78
N LEU A 7 -19.34 -4.91 25.23
CA LEU A 7 -18.19 -5.35 24.46
C LEU A 7 -18.62 -6.13 23.21
N SER A 8 -19.65 -6.98 23.33
CA SER A 8 -20.18 -7.76 22.22
C SER A 8 -20.82 -6.88 21.14
N VAL A 9 -21.48 -5.78 21.53
CA VAL A 9 -22.08 -4.82 20.58
C VAL A 9 -21.00 -4.05 19.82
N ILE A 10 -19.91 -3.65 20.48
CA ILE A 10 -18.77 -3.01 19.81
C ILE A 10 -18.09 -3.99 18.84
N LEU A 11 -17.93 -5.25 19.24
CA LEU A 11 -17.31 -6.27 18.39
C LEU A 11 -18.16 -6.61 17.15
N LEU A 12 -19.49 -6.62 17.28
CA LEU A 12 -20.41 -6.81 16.15
C LEU A 12 -20.35 -5.63 15.15
N SER A 13 -20.12 -4.40 15.62
CA SER A 13 -20.03 -3.22 14.74
C SER A 13 -18.81 -3.22 13.82
N LEU A 14 -17.77 -3.99 14.15
CA LEU A 14 -16.57 -4.13 13.31
C LEU A 14 -16.77 -5.10 12.14
N MET A 15 -17.84 -5.92 12.16
CA MET A 15 -18.12 -6.94 11.15
C MET A 15 -18.96 -6.43 9.97
N THR A 16 -19.40 -5.16 9.96
CA THR A 16 -20.24 -4.59 8.87
C THR A 16 -19.45 -3.91 7.75
N TYR A 17 -18.16 -4.24 7.57
CA TYR A 17 -17.47 -3.84 6.34
C TYR A 17 -18.06 -4.63 5.16
N SER A 18 -18.98 -4.00 4.43
CA SER A 18 -19.55 -4.49 3.18
C SER A 18 -18.43 -4.71 2.16
N GLN A 19 -17.98 -5.94 2.01
CA GLN A 19 -17.04 -6.32 0.95
C GLN A 19 -17.78 -6.24 -0.38
N ILE A 20 -17.38 -5.31 -1.24
CA ILE A 20 -17.92 -5.21 -2.60
C ILE A 20 -17.38 -6.41 -3.37
N ASN A 21 -18.28 -7.26 -3.86
CA ASN A 21 -17.92 -8.39 -4.70
C ASN A 21 -17.56 -7.86 -6.10
N ILE A 22 -16.27 -7.77 -6.40
CA ILE A 22 -15.77 -7.29 -7.69
C ILE A 22 -15.48 -8.51 -8.58
N PRO A 23 -16.17 -8.68 -9.72
CA PRO A 23 -15.90 -9.76 -10.65
C PRO A 23 -14.50 -9.59 -11.27
N ALA A 24 -13.78 -10.70 -11.44
CA ALA A 24 -12.44 -10.68 -12.05
C ALA A 24 -12.47 -10.13 -13.48
N THR A 25 -13.52 -10.44 -14.22
CA THR A 25 -13.79 -9.93 -15.56
C THR A 25 -15.30 -9.76 -15.76
N SER A 26 -15.74 -8.68 -16.39
CA SER A 26 -17.15 -8.47 -16.70
C SER A 26 -17.33 -7.82 -18.08
N PRO A 27 -18.15 -8.39 -18.98
CA PRO A 27 -18.22 -7.94 -20.37
C PRO A 27 -18.91 -6.58 -20.53
N LYS A 28 -19.96 -6.30 -19.75
CA LYS A 28 -20.68 -5.03 -19.75
C LYS A 28 -21.48 -4.84 -18.45
N GLY A 29 -21.71 -3.58 -18.08
CA GLY A 29 -22.51 -3.24 -16.92
C GLY A 29 -22.40 -1.77 -16.53
N THR A 30 -22.77 -1.47 -15.29
CA THR A 30 -22.69 -0.11 -14.72
C THR A 30 -21.88 -0.12 -13.42
N LEU A 31 -20.87 0.77 -13.35
CA LEU A 31 -20.14 1.10 -12.14
C LEU A 31 -20.84 2.25 -11.42
N THR A 32 -21.06 2.11 -10.12
CA THR A 32 -21.48 3.22 -9.25
C THR A 32 -20.30 3.62 -8.36
N THR A 33 -19.86 4.87 -8.44
CA THR A 33 -18.79 5.41 -7.59
C THR A 33 -19.29 5.77 -6.18
N GLN A 34 -18.38 6.04 -5.24
CA GLN A 34 -18.74 6.60 -3.93
C GLN A 34 -19.45 7.95 -4.02
N THR A 35 -19.22 8.72 -5.09
CA THR A 35 -19.90 9.99 -5.36
C THR A 35 -21.29 9.79 -6.02
N ASN A 36 -21.79 8.55 -6.11
CA ASN A 36 -23.02 8.15 -6.79
C ASN A 36 -23.03 8.44 -8.31
N GLN A 37 -21.86 8.62 -8.92
CA GLN A 37 -21.74 8.72 -10.37
C GLN A 37 -21.91 7.33 -10.98
N LYS A 38 -22.73 7.24 -12.03
CA LYS A 38 -22.93 6.01 -12.80
C LYS A 38 -22.08 6.05 -14.07
N ILE A 39 -21.31 5.00 -14.32
CA ILE A 39 -20.46 4.86 -15.48
C ILE A 39 -20.80 3.54 -16.17
N GLU A 40 -21.23 3.62 -17.42
CA GLU A 40 -21.45 2.45 -18.24
C GLU A 40 -20.11 1.94 -18.77
N TYR A 41 -19.88 0.64 -18.63
CA TYR A 41 -18.60 0.03 -18.96
C TYR A 41 -18.75 -1.16 -19.92
N LYS A 42 -17.66 -1.43 -20.65
CA LYS A 42 -17.41 -2.64 -21.43
C LYS A 42 -16.06 -3.22 -21.03
N ASN A 43 -15.88 -4.54 -21.15
CA ASN A 43 -14.61 -5.24 -20.93
C ASN A 43 -13.89 -4.85 -19.62
N LEU A 44 -14.60 -5.00 -18.51
CA LEU A 44 -14.05 -4.78 -17.17
C LEU A 44 -13.07 -5.89 -16.81
N LYS A 45 -11.93 -5.51 -16.24
CA LYS A 45 -10.92 -6.38 -15.64
C LYS A 45 -10.54 -5.86 -14.26
N TYR A 46 -10.51 -6.74 -13.27
CA TYR A 46 -10.01 -6.40 -11.94
C TYR A 46 -8.56 -6.86 -11.78
N GLU A 47 -7.65 -5.91 -11.61
CA GLU A 47 -6.24 -6.19 -11.38
C GLU A 47 -5.67 -5.31 -10.26
N LYS A 48 -5.08 -5.93 -9.24
CA LYS A 48 -4.25 -5.25 -8.22
C LYS A 48 -4.95 -4.07 -7.52
N GLY A 49 -6.25 -4.21 -7.20
CA GLY A 49 -7.03 -3.16 -6.53
C GLY A 49 -7.58 -2.09 -7.46
N LYS A 50 -7.54 -2.33 -8.78
CA LYS A 50 -8.10 -1.44 -9.80
C LYS A 50 -9.08 -2.20 -10.66
N VAL A 51 -10.17 -1.52 -10.98
CA VAL A 51 -11.14 -1.90 -11.99
C VAL A 51 -10.77 -1.14 -13.26
N ILE A 52 -10.21 -1.84 -14.23
CA ILE A 52 -9.88 -1.34 -15.57
C ILE A 52 -11.08 -1.63 -16.45
N TYR A 53 -11.58 -0.65 -17.20
CA TYR A 53 -12.74 -0.83 -18.05
C TYR A 53 -12.68 0.09 -19.27
N ILE A 54 -13.43 -0.24 -20.31
CA ILE A 54 -13.66 0.64 -21.44
C ILE A 54 -14.95 1.42 -21.17
N ASN A 55 -14.86 2.74 -21.12
CA ASN A 55 -16.04 3.59 -20.93
C ASN A 55 -16.94 3.51 -22.19
N ALA A 56 -18.21 3.16 -22.01
CA ALA A 56 -19.12 2.95 -23.14
C ALA A 56 -19.39 4.24 -23.94
N ASN A 57 -19.23 5.41 -23.32
CA ASN A 57 -19.48 6.72 -23.94
C ASN A 57 -18.27 7.24 -24.72
N THR A 58 -17.07 7.08 -24.17
CA THR A 58 -15.83 7.62 -24.77
C THR A 58 -15.06 6.58 -25.58
N ASN A 59 -15.39 5.29 -25.42
CA ASN A 59 -14.63 4.13 -25.94
C ASN A 59 -13.14 4.15 -25.56
N GLN A 60 -12.79 4.85 -24.47
CA GLN A 60 -11.43 4.90 -23.95
C GLN A 60 -11.28 3.95 -22.76
N GLU A 61 -10.07 3.41 -22.59
CA GLU A 61 -9.71 2.64 -21.41
C GLU A 61 -9.52 3.59 -20.22
N GLU A 62 -10.30 3.36 -19.17
CA GLU A 62 -10.29 4.10 -17.93
C GLU A 62 -10.07 3.13 -16.76
N PHE A 63 -9.66 3.67 -15.61
CA PHE A 63 -9.50 2.86 -14.41
C PHE A 63 -10.07 3.56 -13.18
N LEU A 64 -10.60 2.76 -12.27
CA LEU A 64 -11.02 3.19 -10.94
C LEU A 64 -10.37 2.30 -9.88
N TYR A 65 -10.05 2.86 -8.72
CA TYR A 65 -9.66 2.06 -7.57
C TYR A 65 -10.89 1.37 -6.99
N ASP A 66 -10.73 0.15 -6.47
CA ASP A 66 -11.79 -0.58 -5.77
C ASP A 66 -12.45 0.23 -4.66
N ASN A 67 -11.63 0.96 -3.90
CA ASN A 67 -12.09 1.86 -2.84
C ASN A 67 -12.93 3.04 -3.35
N SER A 68 -12.90 3.35 -4.64
CA SER A 68 -13.71 4.41 -5.25
C SER A 68 -15.07 3.91 -5.76
N LEU A 69 -15.29 2.60 -5.73
CA LEU A 69 -16.53 1.98 -6.15
C LEU A 69 -17.44 1.72 -4.96
N LYS A 70 -18.75 1.87 -5.20
CA LYS A 70 -19.83 1.58 -4.25
C LYS A 70 -20.56 0.30 -4.66
N SER A 71 -20.76 0.07 -5.95
CA SER A 71 -21.34 -1.17 -6.49
C SER A 71 -20.97 -1.37 -7.96
N ILE A 72 -21.04 -2.62 -8.42
CA ILE A 72 -20.93 -3.03 -9.82
C ILE A 72 -22.20 -3.80 -10.17
N GLN A 73 -22.90 -3.39 -11.22
CA GLN A 73 -24.10 -4.07 -11.71
C GLN A 73 -23.82 -4.62 -13.11
N GLU A 74 -23.78 -5.93 -13.23
CA GLU A 74 -23.58 -6.60 -14.52
C GLU A 74 -24.89 -6.63 -15.31
N ASP A 75 -24.81 -6.36 -16.61
CA ASP A 75 -25.97 -6.42 -17.49
C ASP A 75 -26.07 -7.81 -18.13
N GLY A 76 -26.79 -8.72 -17.45
CA GLY A 76 -27.08 -10.07 -17.92
C GLY A 76 -26.41 -11.15 -17.06
N GLY A 77 -27.18 -11.80 -16.18
CA GLY A 77 -26.74 -12.99 -15.45
C GLY A 77 -26.83 -14.25 -16.31
N ALA A 78 -25.77 -15.07 -16.32
CA ALA A 78 -25.78 -16.54 -16.19
C ALA A 78 -24.41 -17.19 -16.55
N VAL A 79 -23.82 -17.87 -15.56
CA VAL A 79 -23.34 -19.28 -15.59
C VAL A 79 -22.28 -19.74 -16.64
N VAL A 80 -21.06 -19.96 -16.13
CA VAL A 80 -20.18 -21.17 -16.25
C VAL A 80 -19.39 -21.49 -17.55
N SER A 81 -18.10 -21.83 -17.29
CA SER A 81 -17.19 -22.79 -17.96
C SER A 81 -16.22 -22.35 -19.06
N ALA A 82 -14.93 -22.54 -18.70
CA ALA A 82 -13.79 -23.17 -19.37
C ALA A 82 -13.71 -23.39 -20.91
N SER A 83 -12.45 -23.53 -21.34
CA SER A 83 -11.89 -23.80 -22.68
C SER A 83 -11.89 -22.59 -23.63
N GLY A 84 -10.85 -22.28 -24.41
CA GLY A 84 -9.66 -23.01 -24.83
C GLY A 84 -9.39 -22.59 -26.28
N GLU A 85 -8.11 -22.41 -26.63
CA GLU A 85 -7.52 -22.30 -27.98
C GLU A 85 -7.51 -20.97 -28.76
N ASN A 86 -6.24 -20.53 -28.94
CA ASN A 86 -5.57 -20.21 -30.20
C ASN A 86 -6.10 -19.08 -31.09
N THR A 87 -5.38 -17.96 -31.11
CA THR A 87 -4.92 -17.38 -32.39
C THR A 87 -3.58 -16.68 -32.19
N GLU A 88 -2.61 -17.12 -32.98
CA GLU A 88 -1.24 -16.61 -33.05
C GLU A 88 -1.15 -15.26 -33.78
N ALA A 89 -0.04 -14.57 -33.46
CA ALA A 89 0.72 -13.65 -34.30
C ALA A 89 0.16 -12.25 -34.62
N ALA A 90 0.61 -11.27 -33.83
CA ALA A 90 1.27 -10.09 -34.40
C ALA A 90 2.43 -9.69 -33.48
N VAL A 91 3.63 -10.08 -33.89
CA VAL A 91 4.90 -9.72 -33.26
C VAL A 91 5.11 -8.21 -33.45
N SER A 92 4.83 -7.43 -32.41
CA SER A 92 5.44 -6.10 -32.25
C SER A 92 6.73 -6.28 -31.47
N ILE A 93 7.86 -6.31 -32.17
CA ILE A 93 9.16 -6.03 -31.56
C ILE A 93 9.13 -4.56 -31.15
N VAL A 94 8.56 -4.29 -29.98
CA VAL A 94 8.92 -3.10 -29.22
C VAL A 94 10.32 -3.41 -28.72
N GLU A 95 11.32 -2.76 -29.32
CA GLU A 95 12.65 -2.67 -28.71
C GLU A 95 12.46 -2.23 -27.26
N LYS A 96 12.65 -3.19 -26.35
CA LYS A 96 12.79 -2.94 -24.93
C LYS A 96 13.95 -1.96 -24.82
N PRO A 97 13.75 -0.71 -24.40
CA PRO A 97 14.87 0.19 -24.24
C PRO A 97 15.81 -0.47 -23.24
N GLU A 98 17.08 -0.52 -23.64
CA GLU A 98 18.24 -0.82 -22.82
C GLU A 98 17.96 -0.41 -21.37
N ASN A 99 18.10 -1.33 -20.42
CA ASN A 99 17.84 -1.11 -18.99
C ASN A 99 18.79 -0.01 -18.48
N VAL A 100 18.45 1.26 -18.72
CA VAL A 100 19.16 2.40 -18.15
C VAL A 100 18.82 2.38 -16.67
N LYS A 101 19.75 1.84 -15.88
CA LYS A 101 19.64 1.83 -14.43
C LYS A 101 19.40 3.25 -13.94
N LEU A 102 18.31 3.42 -13.20
CA LEU A 102 17.94 4.71 -12.64
C LEU A 102 19.04 5.15 -11.66
N THR A 103 19.70 6.26 -11.95
CA THR A 103 20.79 6.82 -11.13
C THR A 103 20.29 7.81 -10.09
N SER A 104 19.15 8.45 -10.36
CA SER A 104 18.54 9.46 -9.50
C SER A 104 17.72 8.85 -8.37
N LYS A 105 17.96 9.31 -7.15
CA LYS A 105 17.27 8.83 -5.93
C LYS A 105 15.75 9.02 -6.01
N LYS A 106 15.26 10.06 -6.69
CA LYS A 106 13.83 10.33 -6.85
C LYS A 106 13.18 9.30 -7.77
N ASP A 107 13.86 8.98 -8.87
CA ASP A 107 13.34 8.06 -9.88
C ASP A 107 13.39 6.62 -9.38
N ILE A 108 14.44 6.24 -8.64
CA ILE A 108 14.50 4.94 -7.94
C ILE A 108 13.32 4.79 -6.97
N LYS A 109 12.98 5.82 -6.19
CA LYS A 109 11.83 5.77 -5.27
C LYS A 109 10.51 5.59 -6.02
N ASN A 110 10.31 6.35 -7.10
CA ASN A 110 9.10 6.24 -7.92
C ASN A 110 8.99 4.85 -8.56
N TYR A 111 10.11 4.32 -9.05
CA TYR A 111 10.21 2.97 -9.58
C TYR A 111 9.89 1.91 -8.53
N LEU A 112 10.45 1.98 -7.33
CA LEU A 112 10.16 1.05 -6.24
C LEU A 112 8.69 1.08 -5.82
N LEU A 113 8.03 2.24 -5.89
CA LEU A 113 6.60 2.37 -5.68
C LEU A 113 5.79 1.73 -6.81
N GLN A 114 6.19 1.94 -8.06
CA GLN A 114 5.52 1.40 -9.24
C GLN A 114 5.66 -0.13 -9.33
N GLN A 115 6.84 -0.66 -8.99
CA GLN A 115 7.12 -2.10 -8.91
C GLN A 115 6.55 -2.78 -7.68
N ASN A 116 5.83 -2.03 -6.82
CA ASN A 116 5.22 -2.59 -5.62
C ASN A 116 6.23 -3.29 -4.68
N ASN A 117 7.44 -2.72 -4.55
CA ASN A 117 8.48 -3.30 -3.71
C ASN A 117 8.02 -3.37 -2.25
N VAL A 118 7.96 -4.59 -1.70
CA VAL A 118 7.39 -4.89 -0.37
C VAL A 118 8.17 -4.19 0.74
N GLU A 119 9.50 -4.20 0.68
CA GLU A 119 10.36 -3.58 1.70
C GLU A 119 10.20 -2.06 1.72
N TYR A 120 10.20 -1.43 0.55
CA TYR A 120 10.03 0.02 0.42
C TYR A 120 8.65 0.46 0.90
N LYS A 121 7.57 -0.27 0.55
CA LYS A 121 6.21 0.03 1.01
C LYS A 121 6.08 -0.16 2.52
N ARG A 122 6.62 -1.24 3.08
CA ARG A 122 6.60 -1.49 4.53
C ARG A 122 7.33 -0.37 5.28
N GLY A 123 8.51 0.04 4.80
CA GLY A 123 9.25 1.17 5.35
C GLY A 123 8.45 2.48 5.29
N ARG A 124 7.78 2.76 4.17
CA ARG A 124 6.91 3.94 4.01
C ARG A 124 5.73 3.92 4.99
N THR A 125 5.07 2.78 5.15
CA THR A 125 3.97 2.63 6.10
C THR A 125 4.45 2.86 7.53
N LEU A 126 5.57 2.26 7.94
CA LEU A 126 6.17 2.48 9.26
C LEU A 126 6.52 3.95 9.49
N ASN A 127 7.09 4.62 8.49
CA ASN A 127 7.41 6.04 8.56
C ASN A 127 6.15 6.91 8.73
N ASN A 128 5.07 6.58 8.02
CA ASN A 128 3.80 7.31 8.11
C ASN A 128 3.11 7.08 9.46
N VAL A 129 3.07 5.84 9.94
CA VAL A 129 2.56 5.51 11.28
C VAL A 129 3.37 6.23 12.35
N GLY A 130 4.71 6.17 12.28
CA GLY A 130 5.58 6.89 13.20
C GLY A 130 5.30 8.40 13.20
N THR A 131 5.08 8.99 12.02
CA THR A 131 4.70 10.41 11.91
C THR A 131 3.36 10.70 12.58
N ALA A 132 2.34 9.85 12.40
CA ALA A 132 1.04 10.01 13.05
C ALA A 132 1.16 9.94 14.58
N PHE A 133 1.98 9.02 15.11
CA PHE A 133 2.26 8.92 16.54
C PHE A 133 3.00 10.14 17.10
N VAL A 134 3.97 10.69 16.36
CA VAL A 134 4.65 11.93 16.77
C VAL A 134 3.67 13.10 16.84
N VAL A 135 2.86 13.29 15.79
CA VAL A 135 1.89 14.40 15.73
C VAL A 135 0.80 14.23 16.80
N GLY A 136 0.23 13.04 16.93
CA GLY A 136 -0.79 12.74 17.93
C GLY A 136 -0.25 12.84 19.36
N GLY A 137 0.97 12.36 19.60
CA GLY A 137 1.65 12.48 20.89
C GLY A 137 1.93 13.93 21.27
N ALA A 138 2.47 14.72 20.34
CA ALA A 138 2.71 16.15 20.55
C ALA A 138 1.40 16.91 20.83
N ALA A 139 0.32 16.61 20.10
CA ALA A 139 -0.98 17.21 20.34
C ALA A 139 -1.54 16.86 21.74
N CYS A 140 -1.44 15.59 22.16
CA CYS A 140 -1.81 15.18 23.52
C CYS A 140 -0.98 15.87 24.60
N PHE A 141 0.32 16.03 24.35
CA PHE A 141 1.21 16.72 25.29
C PHE A 141 0.82 18.20 25.45
N VAL A 142 0.61 18.93 24.35
CA VAL A 142 0.21 20.34 24.40
C VAL A 142 -1.17 20.51 25.05
N ALA A 143 -2.16 19.70 24.64
CA ALA A 143 -3.49 19.73 25.24
C ALA A 143 -3.46 19.39 26.73
N GLY A 144 -2.65 18.40 27.12
CA GLY A 144 -2.39 18.05 28.51
C GLY A 144 -1.74 19.19 29.28
N GLY A 145 -0.76 19.87 28.69
CA GLY A 145 -0.07 21.01 29.30
C GLY A 145 -1.03 22.17 29.57
N ILE A 146 -1.84 22.55 28.57
CA ILE A 146 -2.85 23.61 28.71
C ILE A 146 -3.91 23.21 29.75
N SER A 147 -4.38 21.96 29.74
CA SER A 147 -5.39 21.48 30.69
C SER A 147 -4.88 21.46 32.14
N ASN A 148 -3.64 21.03 32.36
CA ASN A 148 -3.02 21.05 33.69
C ASN A 148 -2.75 22.49 34.17
N LEU A 149 -2.25 23.37 33.30
CA LEU A 149 -2.02 24.78 33.63
C LEU A 149 -3.33 25.52 33.92
N SER A 150 -4.38 25.26 33.13
CA SER A 150 -5.71 25.81 33.35
C SER A 150 -6.32 25.34 34.67
N SER A 151 -6.13 24.07 35.04
CA SER A 151 -6.61 23.53 36.31
C SER A 151 -5.88 24.16 37.50
N ALA A 152 -4.57 24.38 37.38
CA ALA A 152 -3.76 25.05 38.41
C ALA A 152 -4.17 26.51 38.68
N ASN A 153 -4.79 27.17 37.70
CA ASN A 153 -5.20 28.58 37.80
C ASN A 153 -6.65 28.78 38.31
N LYS A 154 -7.36 27.71 38.71
CA LYS A 154 -8.72 27.84 39.28
C LYS A 154 -8.65 28.21 40.76
N THR A 155 -9.17 29.38 41.11
CA THR A 155 -9.33 29.83 42.51
C THR A 155 -10.50 29.12 43.18
N TYR A 156 -10.28 28.65 44.41
CA TYR A 156 -11.19 27.83 45.22
C TYR A 156 -12.57 28.45 45.46
N ALA A 157 -13.60 27.61 45.38
CA ALA A 157 -14.76 27.69 46.26
C ALA A 157 -14.80 26.36 47.03
N TYR A 158 -14.56 26.40 48.35
CA TYR A 158 -14.66 25.25 49.27
C TYR A 158 -13.70 24.06 49.01
N GLY A 159 -12.50 24.11 49.60
CA GLY A 159 -11.78 22.94 50.12
C GLY A 159 -11.16 21.90 49.15
N GLU A 160 -11.48 21.90 47.86
CA GLU A 160 -10.89 20.94 46.91
C GLU A 160 -9.73 21.54 46.11
N GLU A 161 -8.53 20.96 46.22
CA GLU A 161 -7.38 21.33 45.38
C GLU A 161 -7.64 20.93 43.93
N PRO A 162 -7.56 21.85 42.96
CA PRO A 162 -7.73 21.50 41.56
C PRO A 162 -6.54 20.66 41.07
N LYS A 163 -6.73 19.35 41.01
CA LYS A 163 -5.74 18.40 40.49
C LYS A 163 -5.92 18.20 38.99
N GLY A 164 -4.95 18.68 38.22
CA GLY A 164 -4.85 18.34 36.80
C GLY A 164 -4.51 16.86 36.58
N SER A 165 -4.81 16.33 35.38
CA SER A 165 -4.50 14.94 35.04
C SER A 165 -3.17 14.85 34.28
N PRO A 166 -2.18 14.08 34.78
CA PRO A 166 -0.92 13.86 34.06
C PRO A 166 -1.07 12.88 32.88
N VAL A 167 -2.21 12.20 32.76
CA VAL A 167 -2.44 11.12 31.79
C VAL A 167 -2.21 11.58 30.34
N PRO A 168 -2.75 12.72 29.85
CA PRO A 168 -2.52 13.15 28.46
C PRO A 168 -1.06 13.52 28.18
N LEU A 169 -0.33 14.04 29.18
CA LEU A 169 1.10 14.36 29.07
C LEU A 169 1.95 13.09 28.92
N ILE A 170 1.67 12.07 29.75
CA ILE A 170 2.37 10.79 29.71
C ILE A 170 2.08 10.05 28.39
N ILE A 171 0.82 9.99 27.97
CA ILE A 171 0.43 9.41 26.68
C ILE A 171 1.10 10.17 25.53
N GLY A 172 1.17 11.50 25.63
CA GLY A 172 1.82 12.35 24.65
C GLY A 172 3.31 12.04 24.49
N LEU A 173 4.04 11.94 25.60
CA LEU A 173 5.47 11.60 25.62
C LEU A 173 5.74 10.19 25.10
N ILE A 174 5.02 9.17 25.60
CA ILE A 174 5.21 7.79 25.18
C ILE A 174 4.85 7.62 23.69
N GLY A 175 3.72 8.20 23.27
CA GLY A 175 3.26 8.16 21.88
C GLY A 175 4.25 8.81 20.93
N ALA A 176 4.75 10.00 21.27
CA ALA A 176 5.76 10.68 20.45
C ALA A 176 7.09 9.92 20.42
N GLY A 177 7.55 9.41 21.57
CA GLY A 177 8.78 8.62 21.66
C GLY A 177 8.73 7.36 20.79
N ALA A 178 7.65 6.58 20.88
CA ALA A 178 7.42 5.42 20.01
C ALA A 178 7.34 5.83 18.53
N GLY A 179 6.68 6.95 18.24
CA GLY A 179 6.56 7.49 16.88
C GLY A 179 7.90 7.83 16.24
N VAL A 180 8.83 8.44 16.98
CA VAL A 180 10.18 8.77 16.49
C VAL A 180 10.94 7.50 16.09
N VAL A 181 10.90 6.46 16.93
CA VAL A 181 11.57 5.19 16.65
C VAL A 181 11.01 4.55 15.39
N LEU A 182 9.68 4.45 15.28
CA LEU A 182 9.01 3.89 14.09
C LEU A 182 9.35 4.69 12.82
N LYS A 183 9.43 6.02 12.93
CA LYS A 183 9.80 6.91 11.82
C LYS A 183 11.22 6.64 11.33
N LEU A 184 12.18 6.54 12.24
CA LEU A 184 13.58 6.25 11.93
C LEU A 184 13.73 4.86 11.29
N MET A 185 13.07 3.85 11.86
CA MET A 185 13.06 2.49 11.31
C MET A 185 12.47 2.45 9.90
N GLY A 186 11.32 3.10 9.69
CA GLY A 186 10.69 3.20 8.38
C GLY A 186 11.58 3.91 7.35
N HIS A 187 12.20 5.02 7.74
CA HIS A 187 13.14 5.75 6.89
C HIS A 187 14.37 4.91 6.53
N SER A 188 14.93 4.18 7.49
CA SER A 188 16.06 3.28 7.27
C SER A 188 15.70 2.17 6.29
N GLN A 189 14.54 1.51 6.44
CA GLN A 189 14.09 0.49 5.48
C GLN A 189 13.92 1.04 4.06
N MET A 190 13.32 2.24 3.92
CA MET A 190 13.20 2.89 2.62
C MET A 190 14.56 3.23 2.01
N LYS A 191 15.53 3.68 2.82
CA LYS A 191 16.90 3.97 2.37
C LYS A 191 17.60 2.70 1.91
N ASN A 192 17.52 1.63 2.70
CA ASN A 192 18.13 0.34 2.38
C ASN A 192 17.55 -0.23 1.08
N ALA A 193 16.23 -0.17 0.86
CA ALA A 193 15.63 -0.64 -0.39
C ALA A 193 16.11 0.15 -1.63
N VAL A 194 16.31 1.47 -1.48
CA VAL A 194 16.89 2.31 -2.54
C VAL A 194 18.36 1.96 -2.80
N GLU A 195 19.13 1.73 -1.75
CA GLU A 195 20.54 1.33 -1.85
C GLU A 195 20.69 -0.07 -2.45
N SER A 196 19.85 -1.02 -2.05
CA SER A 196 19.78 -2.36 -2.64
C SER A 196 19.50 -2.29 -4.13
N TYR A 197 18.54 -1.47 -4.58
CA TYR A 197 18.32 -1.24 -6.01
C TYR A 197 19.54 -0.63 -6.70
N LYS A 198 20.15 0.39 -6.08
CA LYS A 198 21.37 1.03 -6.61
C LYS A 198 22.55 0.07 -6.66
N ASN A 199 22.61 -0.95 -5.80
CA ASN A 199 23.72 -1.88 -5.73
C ASN A 199 23.45 -3.22 -6.44
N ALA A 200 22.21 -3.52 -6.81
CA ALA A 200 21.81 -4.76 -7.48
C ALA A 200 22.40 -4.97 -8.88
N ASP A 201 23.04 -3.94 -9.45
CA ASP A 201 23.72 -4.00 -10.75
C ASP A 201 25.24 -4.20 -10.62
N SER A 202 25.72 -4.73 -9.49
CA SER A 202 26.97 -5.47 -9.50
C SER A 202 26.73 -6.70 -10.36
N ARG A 203 26.85 -6.50 -11.69
CA ARG A 203 26.62 -7.48 -12.77
C ARG A 203 26.81 -8.89 -12.23
N LYS A 204 25.70 -9.62 -12.07
CA LYS A 204 25.72 -10.97 -11.54
C LYS A 204 26.64 -11.77 -12.46
N PHE A 205 27.85 -12.06 -11.98
CA PHE A 205 28.82 -12.82 -12.75
C PHE A 205 28.21 -14.20 -13.00
N THR A 206 27.77 -14.44 -14.22
CA THR A 206 27.25 -15.73 -14.68
C THR A 206 28.30 -16.35 -15.60
N PRO A 207 29.35 -16.96 -15.03
CA PRO A 207 30.37 -17.64 -15.84
C PRO A 207 29.70 -18.79 -16.59
N THR A 208 29.94 -18.84 -17.89
CA THR A 208 29.53 -19.98 -18.71
C THR A 208 30.66 -20.99 -18.66
N TYR A 209 30.37 -22.19 -18.15
CA TYR A 209 31.32 -23.30 -18.09
C TYR A 209 31.11 -24.22 -19.28
N TYR A 210 32.20 -24.53 -19.98
CA TYR A 210 32.22 -25.48 -21.07
C TYR A 210 33.13 -26.65 -20.70
N VAL A 211 32.69 -27.86 -21.00
CA VAL A 211 33.53 -29.05 -20.98
C VAL A 211 34.11 -29.23 -22.38
N LEU A 212 35.42 -29.12 -22.51
CA LEU A 212 36.14 -29.35 -23.74
C LEU A 212 36.72 -30.76 -23.69
N ASN A 213 36.38 -31.59 -24.67
CA ASN A 213 36.97 -32.91 -24.85
C ASN A 213 37.70 -32.94 -26.19
N ASN A 214 39.00 -33.21 -26.17
CA ASN A 214 39.81 -33.41 -27.37
C ASN A 214 40.64 -34.70 -27.25
N LYS A 215 41.36 -35.05 -28.34
CA LYS A 215 42.21 -36.26 -28.38
C LYS A 215 43.35 -36.28 -27.34
N ASN A 216 43.63 -35.14 -26.70
CA ASN A 216 44.67 -34.99 -25.68
C ASN A 216 44.11 -34.92 -24.25
N GLY A 217 42.78 -35.00 -24.06
CA GLY A 217 42.14 -35.06 -22.75
C GLY A 217 40.86 -34.24 -22.62
N VAL A 218 40.34 -34.20 -21.40
CA VAL A 218 39.15 -33.43 -21.00
C VAL A 218 39.57 -32.25 -20.12
N GLY A 219 39.08 -31.05 -20.44
CA GLY A 219 39.33 -29.84 -19.67
C GLY A 219 38.08 -28.98 -19.49
N PHE A 220 38.10 -28.10 -18.49
CA PHE A 220 37.04 -27.13 -18.25
C PHE A 220 37.49 -25.75 -18.73
N MET A 221 36.65 -25.07 -19.51
CA MET A 221 36.86 -23.69 -19.92
C MET A 221 35.79 -22.81 -19.29
N MET A 222 36.23 -21.75 -18.62
CA MET A 222 35.35 -20.70 -18.10
C MET A 222 35.52 -19.47 -19.00
N LYS A 223 34.41 -18.98 -19.56
CA LYS A 223 34.40 -17.75 -20.36
C LYS A 223 33.89 -16.60 -19.50
N PHE A 224 34.70 -15.55 -19.39
CA PHE A 224 34.38 -14.29 -18.71
C PHE A 224 33.56 -13.36 -19.61
#